data_AF-A0A967UXH6-F1
#
_entry.id   AF-A0A967UXH6-F1
#
_cell.length_a   1.000
_cell.length_b   1.000
_cell.length_c   1.000
_cell.angle_alpha   90.00
_cell.angle_beta   90.00
_cell.angle_gamma   90.00
#
_symmetry.space_group_name_H-M   'P 1'
#
loop_
_entity.id
_entity.type
_entity.pdbx_description
1 polymer ?
#
loop_
_entity_poly.entity_id
_entity_poly.type
_entity_poly.pdbx_seq_one_letter_code
_entity_poly.pdbx_strand_id
1 'polypeptide(L)' 'TGLKRITHSEGFDGFPVFSPDGRYLVFGSNRNNGGTSDTNVFIAEWVEEGD' A
#
# COMPACT_ATOMS: atom_id res chain seq x y z
N THR A 1 7.78 -8.31 18.34
CA THR A 1 8.70 -8.03 17.21
C THR A 1 8.31 -8.99 16.08
N GLY A 2 8.47 -8.62 14.80
CA GLY A 2 7.97 -9.45 13.69
C GLY A 2 7.01 -8.76 12.71
N LEU A 3 6.96 -7.43 12.71
CA LEU A 3 6.27 -6.66 11.67
C LEU A 3 7.26 -6.35 10.55
N LYS A 4 6.84 -6.55 9.29
CA LYS A 4 7.59 -6.18 8.09
C LYS A 4 6.99 -4.90 7.51
N ARG A 5 7.84 -3.91 7.23
CA ARG A 5 7.43 -2.72 6.46
C ARG A 5 7.36 -3.12 4.98
N ILE A 6 6.22 -2.84 4.34
CA ILE A 6 5.96 -3.23 2.94
C ILE A 6 5.83 -2.04 1.97
N THR A 7 5.79 -0.80 2.50
CA THR A 7 5.81 0.42 1.69
C THR A 7 6.95 1.33 2.11
N HIS A 8 7.57 2.05 1.17
CA HIS A 8 8.79 2.83 1.41
C HIS A 8 8.72 4.28 0.95
N SER A 9 7.60 4.74 0.40
CA SER A 9 7.43 6.14 0.03
C SER A 9 7.45 7.05 1.25
N GLU A 10 7.90 8.28 1.06
CA GLU A 10 7.73 9.34 2.05
C GLU A 10 6.25 9.73 2.16
N GLY A 11 5.85 10.20 3.35
CA GLY A 11 4.48 10.63 3.62
C GLY A 11 3.58 9.51 4.17
N PHE A 12 2.27 9.69 3.96
CA PHE A 12 1.24 8.82 4.52
C PHE A 12 0.95 7.63 3.60
N ASP A 13 0.90 6.45 4.20
CA ASP A 13 0.31 5.22 3.65
C ASP A 13 -0.64 4.64 4.71
N GLY A 14 -1.87 4.26 4.33
CA GLY A 14 -2.84 3.75 5.29
C GLY A 14 -4.06 3.07 4.67
N PHE A 15 -4.95 2.61 5.55
CA PHE A 15 -6.20 1.92 5.21
C PHE A 15 -6.01 0.68 4.32
N PRO A 16 -5.11 -0.27 4.69
CA PRO A 16 -4.86 -1.46 3.88
C PRO A 16 -6.07 -2.40 3.88
N VAL A 17 -6.42 -2.92 2.71
CA VAL A 17 -7.45 -3.94 2.53
C VAL A 17 -6.98 -4.95 1.49
N PHE A 18 -6.97 -6.24 1.87
CA PHE A 18 -6.73 -7.33 0.93
C PHE A 18 -7.99 -7.65 0.11
N SER A 19 -7.82 -8.03 -1.15
CA SER A 19 -8.89 -8.63 -1.94
C SER A 19 -9.35 -9.95 -1.30
N PRO A 20 -10.61 -10.41 -1.55
CA PRO A 20 -11.12 -11.65 -0.95
C PRO A 20 -10.28 -12.90 -1.26
N ASP A 21 -9.58 -12.91 -2.39
CA ASP A 21 -8.69 -13.99 -2.81
C ASP A 21 -7.22 -13.79 -2.39
N GLY A 22 -6.91 -12.70 -1.66
CA GLY A 22 -5.57 -12.38 -1.16
C GLY A 22 -4.57 -11.91 -2.22
N ARG A 23 -4.92 -11.91 -3.51
CA ARG A 23 -3.98 -11.58 -4.59
C ARG A 23 -3.61 -10.11 -4.68
N TYR A 24 -4.43 -9.23 -4.12
CA TYR A 24 -4.21 -7.79 -4.21
C TYR A 24 -4.33 -7.12 -2.85
N LEU A 25 -3.50 -6.10 -2.66
CA LEU A 25 -3.59 -5.16 -1.55
C LEU A 25 -3.94 -3.77 -2.09
N VAL A 26 -5.04 -3.21 -1.61
CA VAL A 26 -5.40 -1.81 -1.83
C VAL A 26 -5.03 -0.99 -0.59
N PHE A 27 -4.52 0.22 -0.80
CA PHE A 27 -4.22 1.17 0.28
C PHE A 27 -4.31 2.61 -0.22
N GLY A 28 -4.56 3.54 0.71
CA GLY A 28 -4.49 4.98 0.46
C GLY A 28 -3.07 5.51 0.65
N SER A 29 -2.63 6.41 -0.22
CA SER A 29 -1.31 7.05 -0.11
C SER A 29 -1.30 8.49 -0.62
N ASN A 30 -0.47 9.32 -0.01
CA ASN A 30 -0.21 10.69 -0.47
C ASN A 30 0.97 10.76 -1.44
N ARG A 31 1.52 9.60 -1.87
CA ARG A 31 2.55 9.60 -2.92
C ARG A 31 1.98 10.15 -4.23
N ASN A 32 2.83 10.82 -5.00
CA ASN A 32 2.52 11.40 -6.31
C ASN A 32 1.32 12.38 -6.31
N ASN A 33 1.02 13.05 -5.20
CA ASN A 33 -0.08 14.01 -5.11
C ASN A 33 0.30 15.44 -5.54
N GLY A 34 1.49 15.66 -6.10
CA GLY A 34 1.93 16.99 -6.56
C GLY A 34 2.07 18.04 -5.45
N GLY A 35 2.17 17.62 -4.19
CA GLY A 35 2.24 18.53 -3.03
C GLY A 35 0.89 19.03 -2.53
N THR A 36 -0.21 18.49 -3.04
CA THR A 36 -1.56 18.79 -2.53
C THR A 36 -1.85 17.98 -1.26
N SER A 37 -3.09 18.08 -0.76
CA SER A 37 -3.59 17.25 0.34
C SER A 37 -4.32 16.00 -0.14
N ASP A 38 -4.20 15.64 -1.43
CA ASP A 38 -4.94 14.52 -2.00
C ASP A 38 -4.38 13.18 -1.48
N THR A 39 -5.30 12.26 -1.17
CA THR A 39 -4.99 10.85 -0.93
C THR A 39 -5.45 10.04 -2.13
N ASN A 40 -4.50 9.38 -2.78
CA ASN A 40 -4.74 8.52 -3.94
C ASN A 40 -4.95 7.06 -3.52
N VAL A 41 -5.66 6.30 -4.34
CA VAL A 41 -5.85 4.85 -4.16
C VAL A 41 -4.81 4.09 -4.97
N PHE A 42 -4.07 3.20 -4.31
CA PHE A 42 -3.10 2.31 -4.94
C PHE A 42 -3.55 0.86 -4.81
N ILE A 43 -3.20 0.05 -5.81
CA ILE A 43 -3.35 -1.40 -5.81
C ILE A 43 -2.00 -2.03 -6.15
N ALA A 44 -1.66 -3.09 -5.44
CA ALA A 44 -0.49 -3.92 -5.71
C ALA A 44 -0.90 -5.39 -5.71
N GLU A 45 -0.30 -6.18 -6.59
CA GLU A 45 -0.34 -7.65 -6.49
C GLU A 45 0.49 -8.08 -5.29
N TRP A 46 -0.05 -8.97 -4.48
CA TRP A 46 0.63 -9.53 -3.32
C TRP A 46 1.40 -10.78 -3.75
N VAL A 47 2.71 -10.77 -3.51
CA VAL A 47 3.62 -11.89 -3.80
C VAL A 47 4.28 -12.28 -2.49
N GLU A 48 4.13 -13.55 -2.11
CA GLU A 48 4.81 -14.10 -0.95
C GLU A 48 6.29 -14.32 -1.27
N GLU A 49 7.12 -14.20 -0.25
CA GLU A 49 8.56 -14.38 -0.40
C GLU A 49 8.87 -15.88 -0.59
N GLY A 50 9.03 -16.31 -1.85
CA GLY A 50 9.35 -17.70 -2.20
C GLY A 50 8.54 -18.33 -3.35
N ASP A 51 7.58 -17.61 -3.92
CA ASP A 51 6.88 -18.00 -5.18
C ASP A 51 7.65 -17.58 -6.44
#